data_AF-A0A955IYZ3-F1
#
_entry.id   AF-A0A955IYZ3-F1
#
_cell.length_a   1.000
_cell.length_b   1.000
_cell.length_c   1.000
_cell.angle_alpha   90.00
_cell.angle_beta   90.00
_cell.angle_gamma   90.00
#
_symmetry.space_group_name_H-M   'P 1'
#
loop_
_entity.id
_entity.type
_entity.pdbx_description
1 polymer ?
#
loop_
_entity_poly.entity_id
_entity_poly.type
_entity_poly.pdbx_seq_one_letter_code
_entity_poly.pdbx_strand_id
1 'polypeptide(L)'
;MTGRQLTVGRSLMVLAGLAAAGISLPALAGSVAPQPKAGDPLDGLTAMELSAFEAGRVQFERTFTDAEGLGPIFNQNSCASCHNNPVGGSGSIFVTRFGLSEKGGFDPLDAFGGSLLQANAIDEGCLEVVPMFANVTSPRITSSVLGAGLVEAIEDADILFKANNPPAGVSGRAHMVPTLEDNMAPLRPGRFGWKAQLTTLLSFSGDATLMEMGITNRLVGTENAPNGDAGLLATCDMVADPEDGPDGMGLDFIDHVTTFQQLLAAPPQTPRSGMSGETIFNTIGCVDCHTASYTTSTSTNFAPAVRGKTIHPYSDFLLHDMGLAGDFIAQGDAFETEIKTTPLWGVNRRDPMWHDGRIAGGTFESRMNEAIDLHRAVASEAAASGNAFFALSPTDQAKVIAFLGSLGQDEFDADGDHDRDTDDFLDFKSCYDMGGVISPDDACAIHDIDQDGDADLDDFTLFEQVFEGLLPDCDNDGQSDLREILLGAADLNGDFIPDFCCAGNANGDMTVDVDDLNVVLSSFGMSVPQGSASDLNGDGFCDVDDLNIILSNFGNACP
;
A
#
# COMPACT_ATOMS: atom_id res chain seq x y z
N MET A 1 37.35 -0.45 71.81
CA MET A 1 36.61 -1.62 71.30
C MET A 1 35.22 -1.15 70.91
N THR A 2 34.95 -1.22 69.60
CA THR A 2 33.66 -1.08 68.89
C THR A 2 32.71 0.02 69.35
N GLY A 3 32.87 1.18 68.72
CA GLY A 3 31.92 2.29 68.73
C GLY A 3 30.71 2.01 67.83
N ARG A 4 29.55 2.50 68.27
CA ARG A 4 28.27 2.45 67.58
C ARG A 4 27.65 3.84 67.71
N GLN A 5 27.62 4.61 66.63
CA GLN A 5 26.75 5.79 66.55
C GLN A 5 26.17 5.92 65.14
N LEU A 6 24.85 6.07 65.15
CA LEU A 6 23.95 6.17 64.02
C LEU A 6 24.23 7.42 63.19
N THR A 7 24.31 7.27 61.88
CA THR A 7 24.26 8.36 60.90
C THR A 7 22.81 8.70 60.58
N VAL A 8 22.40 9.92 60.93
CA VAL A 8 21.19 10.57 60.42
C VAL A 8 21.59 11.37 59.17
N GLY A 9 21.18 10.90 57.99
CA GLY A 9 21.38 11.59 56.71
C GLY A 9 20.17 12.46 56.37
N ARG A 10 20.40 13.77 56.30
CA ARG A 10 19.42 14.82 55.94
C ARG A 10 18.98 14.68 54.48
N SER A 11 17.67 14.69 54.24
CA SER A 11 17.07 14.93 52.92
C SER A 11 17.25 16.39 52.51
N LEU A 12 17.89 16.62 51.36
CA LEU A 12 17.94 17.91 50.69
C LEU A 12 16.94 17.87 49.52
N MET A 13 15.83 18.61 49.65
CA MET A 13 14.96 18.96 48.53
C MET A 13 15.73 19.88 47.58
N VAL A 14 15.88 19.47 46.32
CA VAL A 14 16.29 20.34 45.22
C VAL A 14 15.05 20.59 44.37
N LEU A 15 14.42 21.75 44.55
CA LEU A 15 13.53 22.32 43.53
C LEU A 15 14.41 22.89 42.41
N ALA A 16 14.37 22.27 41.24
CA ALA A 16 14.84 22.88 39.99
C ALA A 16 13.61 23.08 39.10
N GLY A 17 13.16 24.33 38.99
CA GLY A 17 12.15 24.72 38.02
C GLY A 17 12.73 24.69 36.62
N LEU A 18 12.15 23.89 35.73
CA LEU A 18 12.37 24.04 34.29
C LEU A 18 11.37 25.08 33.77
N ALA A 19 11.92 26.20 33.32
CA ALA A 19 11.20 27.16 32.50
C ALA A 19 11.00 26.54 31.10
N ALA A 20 9.74 26.37 30.70
CA ALA A 20 9.37 26.05 29.33
C ALA A 20 9.66 27.26 28.44
N ALA A 21 10.73 27.19 27.65
CA ALA A 21 10.95 28.08 26.52
C ALA A 21 10.33 27.42 25.30
N GLY A 22 9.08 27.77 25.00
CA GLY A 22 8.45 27.45 23.72
C GLY A 22 9.18 28.20 22.61
N ILE A 23 9.99 27.46 21.85
CA ILE A 23 10.51 27.93 20.58
C ILE A 23 9.54 27.40 19.54
N SER A 24 8.54 28.20 19.20
CA SER A 24 7.76 28.04 17.98
C SER A 24 8.68 28.41 16.82
N LEU A 25 9.33 27.42 16.23
CA LEU A 25 9.88 27.56 14.88
C LEU A 25 8.68 27.74 13.94
N PRO A 26 8.64 28.78 13.10
CA PRO A 26 7.70 28.79 11.99
C PRO A 26 8.07 27.59 11.12
N ALA A 27 7.11 26.68 10.93
CA ALA A 27 7.20 25.70 9.86
C ALA A 27 7.38 26.51 8.56
N LEU A 28 8.51 26.32 7.90
CA LEU A 28 8.60 26.64 6.49
C LEU A 28 7.61 25.67 5.84
N ALA A 29 6.45 26.18 5.43
CA ALA A 29 5.52 25.47 4.56
C ALA A 29 6.28 25.14 3.28
N GLY A 30 6.90 23.96 3.25
CA GLY A 30 7.23 23.31 1.99
C GLY A 30 5.90 22.87 1.41
N SER A 31 5.67 23.17 0.13
CA SER A 31 4.50 22.68 -0.61
C SER A 31 4.33 21.19 -0.35
N VAL A 32 3.17 20.80 0.17
CA VAL A 32 2.82 19.40 0.35
C VAL A 32 2.64 18.79 -1.04
N ALA A 33 3.28 17.66 -1.30
CA ALA A 33 3.07 16.91 -2.54
C ALA A 33 2.07 15.78 -2.26
N PRO A 34 1.21 15.41 -3.23
CA PRO A 34 0.28 14.30 -3.07
C PRO A 34 1.02 12.98 -2.84
N GLN A 35 0.39 12.04 -2.11
CA GLN A 35 0.94 10.71 -1.92
C GLN A 35 0.71 9.82 -3.16
N PRO A 36 1.62 8.90 -3.50
CA PRO A 36 1.37 7.89 -4.54
C PRO A 36 0.19 7.00 -4.17
N LYS A 37 -0.57 6.52 -5.16
CA LYS A 37 -1.60 5.50 -4.92
C LYS A 37 -0.94 4.18 -4.54
N ALA A 38 -1.72 3.28 -3.93
CA ALA A 38 -1.29 1.90 -3.83
C ALA A 38 -0.98 1.33 -5.24
N GLY A 39 0.18 0.68 -5.40
CA GLY A 39 0.61 0.13 -6.69
C GLY A 39 1.57 1.03 -7.48
N ASP A 40 1.63 2.32 -7.14
CA ASP A 40 2.51 3.29 -7.80
C ASP A 40 3.96 3.17 -7.34
N PRO A 41 4.93 3.69 -8.13
CA PRO A 41 6.30 3.85 -7.68
C PRO A 41 6.39 4.85 -6.52
N LEU A 42 7.45 4.73 -5.71
CA LEU A 42 7.81 5.73 -4.72
C LEU A 42 8.01 7.12 -5.32
N ASP A 43 7.74 8.17 -4.55
CA ASP A 43 8.09 9.54 -4.94
C ASP A 43 9.61 9.75 -5.02
N GLY A 44 10.00 10.58 -5.98
CA GLY A 44 11.38 11.06 -6.11
C GLY A 44 12.37 10.03 -6.68
N LEU A 45 11.88 9.00 -7.37
CA LEU A 45 12.73 8.12 -8.18
C LEU A 45 13.43 8.90 -9.29
N THR A 46 14.69 8.55 -9.54
CA THR A 46 15.38 8.98 -10.75
C THR A 46 14.75 8.33 -11.99
N ALA A 47 14.96 8.92 -13.18
CA ALA A 47 14.45 8.33 -14.42
C ALA A 47 14.94 6.89 -14.66
N MET A 48 16.14 6.54 -14.19
CA MET A 48 16.66 5.18 -14.25
C MET A 48 15.94 4.24 -13.28
N GLU A 49 15.67 4.68 -12.06
CA GLU A 49 14.94 3.88 -11.06
C GLU A 49 13.49 3.67 -11.49
N LEU A 50 12.83 4.71 -12.02
CA LEU A 50 11.49 4.58 -12.58
C LEU A 50 11.47 3.59 -13.76
N SER A 51 12.46 3.66 -14.67
CA SER A 51 12.57 2.69 -15.76
C SER A 51 12.81 1.26 -15.27
N ALA A 52 13.54 1.08 -14.16
CA ALA A 52 13.79 -0.23 -13.58
C ALA A 52 12.56 -0.76 -12.83
N PHE A 53 11.81 0.12 -12.16
CA PHE A 53 10.50 -0.21 -11.56
C PHE A 53 9.53 -0.71 -12.63
N GLU A 54 9.40 -0.01 -13.76
CA GLU A 54 8.50 -0.43 -14.84
C GLU A 54 8.94 -1.74 -15.50
N ALA A 55 10.24 -1.93 -15.73
CA ALA A 55 10.76 -3.21 -16.22
C ALA A 55 10.47 -4.35 -15.23
N GLY A 56 10.63 -4.09 -13.93
CA GLY A 56 10.28 -5.01 -12.87
C GLY A 56 8.79 -5.34 -12.82
N ARG A 57 7.92 -4.34 -12.98
CA ARG A 57 6.46 -4.50 -13.03
C ARG A 57 6.04 -5.42 -14.19
N VAL A 58 6.61 -5.21 -15.38
CA VAL A 58 6.38 -6.07 -16.54
C VAL A 58 6.74 -7.53 -16.25
N GLN A 59 7.84 -7.78 -15.51
CA GLN A 59 8.18 -9.15 -15.09
C GLN A 59 7.22 -9.65 -13.99
N PHE A 60 6.85 -8.81 -13.02
CA PHE A 60 5.91 -9.17 -11.96
C PHE A 60 4.54 -9.60 -12.50
N GLU A 61 4.08 -8.97 -13.58
CA GLU A 61 2.84 -9.29 -14.30
C GLU A 61 3.00 -10.39 -15.35
N ARG A 62 4.23 -10.83 -15.64
CA ARG A 62 4.50 -11.87 -16.63
C ARG A 62 3.83 -13.17 -16.22
N THR A 63 3.21 -13.81 -17.20
CA THR A 63 2.67 -15.18 -17.09
C THR A 63 3.66 -16.15 -17.71
N PHE A 64 4.13 -17.12 -16.93
CA PHE A 64 5.01 -18.18 -17.39
C PHE A 64 4.23 -19.33 -18.03
N THR A 65 4.83 -19.95 -19.04
CA THR A 65 4.33 -21.15 -19.71
C THR A 65 5.20 -22.37 -19.36
N ASP A 66 4.66 -23.56 -19.54
CA ASP A 66 5.38 -24.83 -19.36
C ASP A 66 6.68 -24.87 -20.20
N ALA A 67 6.67 -24.26 -21.40
CA ALA A 67 7.82 -24.21 -22.29
C ALA A 67 8.93 -23.26 -21.81
N GLU A 68 8.60 -22.33 -20.91
CA GLU A 68 9.52 -21.37 -20.31
C GLU A 68 10.08 -21.87 -18.97
N GLY A 69 9.68 -23.06 -18.50
CA GLY A 69 10.15 -23.59 -17.23
C GLY A 69 9.19 -23.37 -16.06
N LEU A 70 7.89 -23.15 -16.33
CA LEU A 70 6.90 -23.28 -15.25
C LEU A 70 6.98 -24.70 -14.69
N GLY A 71 7.20 -24.80 -13.38
CA GLY A 71 7.56 -26.07 -12.75
C GLY A 71 6.48 -27.14 -12.88
N PRO A 72 6.85 -28.40 -12.62
CA PRO A 72 5.94 -29.54 -12.74
C PRO A 72 4.72 -29.40 -11.83
N ILE A 73 4.87 -28.66 -10.73
CA ILE A 73 3.87 -28.34 -9.72
C ILE A 73 4.01 -26.86 -9.34
N PHE A 74 2.88 -26.15 -9.22
CA PHE A 74 2.86 -24.72 -8.89
C PHE A 74 1.51 -24.31 -8.28
N ASN A 75 1.44 -23.14 -7.65
CA ASN A 75 0.18 -22.51 -7.23
C ASN A 75 -0.35 -21.55 -8.29
N GLN A 76 0.53 -20.70 -8.85
CA GLN A 76 0.20 -19.80 -9.95
C GLN A 76 1.40 -19.59 -10.87
N ASN A 77 1.17 -19.09 -12.07
CA ASN A 77 2.20 -18.86 -13.08
C ASN A 77 2.59 -17.38 -13.26
N SER A 78 2.15 -16.51 -12.36
CA SER A 78 2.49 -15.08 -12.33
C SER A 78 2.41 -14.52 -10.91
N CYS A 79 3.31 -13.62 -10.53
CA CYS A 79 3.25 -12.94 -9.23
C CYS A 79 1.94 -12.14 -9.10
N ALA A 80 1.55 -11.44 -10.17
CA ALA A 80 0.31 -10.67 -10.23
C ALA A 80 -0.97 -11.54 -10.23
N SER A 81 -0.89 -12.86 -10.37
CA SER A 81 -2.09 -13.69 -10.14
C SER A 81 -2.47 -13.70 -8.65
N CYS A 82 -1.47 -13.67 -7.77
CA CYS A 82 -1.66 -13.65 -6.31
C CYS A 82 -1.70 -12.22 -5.75
N HIS A 83 -0.87 -11.31 -6.26
CA HIS A 83 -0.65 -9.97 -5.70
C HIS A 83 -1.27 -8.88 -6.60
N ASN A 84 -2.60 -8.70 -6.54
CA ASN A 84 -3.37 -7.95 -7.55
C ASN A 84 -4.38 -6.92 -7.03
N ASN A 85 -4.46 -6.66 -5.74
CA ASN A 85 -5.33 -5.60 -5.21
C ASN A 85 -4.54 -4.46 -4.55
N PRO A 86 -3.99 -3.48 -5.32
CA PRO A 86 -3.70 -3.51 -6.76
C PRO A 86 -2.43 -4.35 -7.06
N VAL A 87 -1.75 -4.19 -8.20
CA VAL A 87 -0.51 -4.94 -8.50
C VAL A 87 0.53 -4.74 -7.37
N GLY A 88 1.00 -5.84 -6.78
CA GLY A 88 1.86 -5.84 -5.59
C GLY A 88 1.11 -5.75 -4.25
N GLY A 89 -0.20 -5.53 -4.28
CA GLY A 89 -1.10 -5.60 -3.13
C GLY A 89 -1.36 -7.03 -2.64
N SER A 90 -2.28 -7.15 -1.69
CA SER A 90 -2.81 -8.46 -1.29
C SER A 90 -3.67 -9.06 -2.41
N GLY A 91 -4.00 -10.34 -2.31
CA GLY A 91 -5.01 -10.94 -3.18
C GLY A 91 -5.80 -12.01 -2.47
N SER A 92 -6.74 -12.62 -3.19
CA SER A 92 -7.72 -13.58 -2.66
C SER A 92 -7.30 -15.05 -2.80
N ILE A 93 -6.07 -15.30 -3.27
CA ILE A 93 -5.54 -16.64 -3.45
C ILE A 93 -4.99 -17.17 -2.12
N PHE A 94 -5.29 -18.44 -1.86
CA PHE A 94 -4.83 -19.16 -0.69
C PHE A 94 -3.82 -20.21 -1.09
N VAL A 95 -2.79 -20.37 -0.26
CA VAL A 95 -1.88 -21.51 -0.30
C VAL A 95 -2.17 -22.42 0.89
N THR A 96 -2.00 -23.73 0.72
CA THR A 96 -2.21 -24.69 1.81
C THR A 96 -0.86 -25.04 2.44
N ARG A 97 -0.67 -24.67 3.70
CA ARG A 97 0.42 -25.17 4.54
C ARG A 97 -0.01 -26.46 5.22
N PHE A 98 0.92 -27.38 5.41
CA PHE A 98 0.67 -28.63 6.11
C PHE A 98 1.88 -29.05 6.95
N GLY A 99 1.68 -30.02 7.83
CA GLY A 99 2.75 -30.61 8.63
C GLY A 99 2.24 -31.70 9.56
N LEU A 100 3.18 -32.27 10.31
CA LEU A 100 2.92 -33.29 11.33
C LEU A 100 3.34 -32.76 12.71
N SER A 101 2.36 -32.46 13.55
CA SER A 101 2.56 -32.12 14.96
C SER A 101 2.41 -33.36 15.84
N GLU A 102 3.48 -33.77 16.51
CA GLU A 102 3.48 -34.86 17.49
C GLU A 102 4.12 -34.42 18.81
N LYS A 103 4.09 -35.28 19.84
CA LYS A 103 4.69 -34.98 21.15
C LYS A 103 6.19 -34.63 21.11
N GLY A 104 6.87 -34.91 19.99
CA GLY A 104 8.29 -34.63 19.77
C GLY A 104 8.60 -33.32 19.05
N GLY A 105 7.59 -32.56 18.62
CA GLY A 105 7.74 -31.32 17.85
C GLY A 105 6.89 -31.31 16.58
N PHE A 106 7.14 -30.31 15.74
CA PHE A 106 6.52 -30.13 14.43
C PHE A 106 7.50 -30.57 13.33
N ASP A 107 7.05 -31.47 12.46
CA ASP A 107 7.73 -31.82 11.22
C ASP A 107 7.03 -31.09 10.05
N PRO A 108 7.73 -30.21 9.32
CA PRO A 108 7.15 -29.46 8.21
C PRO A 108 6.83 -30.35 6.99
N LEU A 109 7.31 -31.60 6.96
CA LEU A 109 7.12 -32.52 5.85
C LEU A 109 7.70 -32.02 4.51
N ASP A 110 8.72 -31.16 4.54
CA ASP A 110 9.34 -30.57 3.35
C ASP A 110 9.84 -31.60 2.33
N ALA A 111 10.14 -32.83 2.79
CA ALA A 111 10.53 -33.94 1.92
C ALA A 111 9.41 -34.46 1.00
N PHE A 112 8.18 -33.95 1.13
CA PHE A 112 6.98 -34.40 0.41
C PHE A 112 6.34 -33.31 -0.45
N GLY A 113 7.15 -32.52 -1.17
CA GLY A 113 6.67 -31.41 -2.02
C GLY A 113 7.10 -30.02 -1.56
N GLY A 114 7.93 -29.94 -0.52
CA GLY A 114 8.35 -28.66 0.07
C GLY A 114 7.38 -28.17 1.15
N SER A 115 7.46 -26.86 1.44
CA SER A 115 6.85 -26.26 2.64
C SER A 115 5.36 -25.90 2.52
N LEU A 116 4.74 -26.17 1.37
CA LEU A 116 3.34 -25.89 1.05
C LEU A 116 2.87 -26.81 -0.08
N LEU A 117 1.56 -26.94 -0.23
CA LEU A 117 0.96 -27.69 -1.35
C LEU A 117 0.91 -26.82 -2.60
N GLN A 118 1.42 -27.33 -3.72
CA GLN A 118 1.21 -26.74 -5.04
C GLN A 118 -0.12 -27.23 -5.64
N ALA A 119 -1.07 -26.30 -5.80
CA ALA A 119 -2.45 -26.60 -6.16
C ALA A 119 -2.65 -27.05 -7.62
N ASN A 120 -1.67 -26.79 -8.49
CA ASN A 120 -1.69 -27.08 -9.92
C ASN A 120 -0.45 -27.88 -10.33
N ALA A 121 -0.53 -28.52 -11.49
CA ALA A 121 0.55 -29.21 -12.15
C ALA A 121 0.41 -29.09 -13.67
N ILE A 122 1.52 -29.10 -14.40
CA ILE A 122 1.52 -29.10 -15.87
C ILE A 122 0.97 -30.42 -16.45
N ASP A 123 1.10 -31.52 -15.70
CA ASP A 123 0.53 -32.82 -16.02
C ASP A 123 -0.22 -33.37 -14.80
N GLU A 124 -1.42 -33.91 -15.01
CA GLU A 124 -2.30 -34.42 -13.94
C GLU A 124 -1.66 -35.57 -13.14
N GLY A 125 -0.73 -36.32 -13.74
CA GLY A 125 0.03 -37.37 -13.07
C GLY A 125 1.04 -36.85 -12.05
N CYS A 126 1.38 -35.57 -12.12
CA CYS A 126 2.33 -34.89 -11.23
C CYS A 126 1.63 -34.09 -10.13
N LEU A 127 0.30 -34.08 -10.11
CA LEU A 127 -0.47 -33.29 -9.15
C LEU A 127 -0.17 -33.72 -7.71
N GLU A 128 0.12 -32.74 -6.87
CA GLU A 128 0.37 -32.99 -5.45
C GLU A 128 -0.91 -33.20 -4.65
N VAL A 129 -0.77 -33.96 -3.56
CA VAL A 129 -1.77 -34.04 -2.49
C VAL A 129 -1.14 -33.78 -1.13
N VAL A 130 -1.92 -33.28 -0.18
CA VAL A 130 -1.46 -33.22 1.22
C VAL A 130 -1.14 -34.65 1.70
N PRO A 131 0.08 -34.92 2.24
CA PRO A 131 0.44 -36.25 2.70
C PRO A 131 -0.57 -36.78 3.72
N MET A 132 -1.00 -38.04 3.55
CA MET A 132 -2.10 -38.62 4.36
C MET A 132 -1.82 -38.69 5.87
N PHE A 133 -0.56 -38.54 6.27
CA PHE A 133 -0.12 -38.52 7.66
C PHE A 133 0.08 -37.10 8.21
N ALA A 134 -0.04 -36.05 7.39
CA ALA A 134 -0.13 -34.68 7.89
C ALA A 134 -1.37 -34.55 8.79
N ASN A 135 -1.21 -33.94 9.96
CA ASN A 135 -2.28 -33.78 10.94
C ASN A 135 -2.54 -32.31 11.30
N VAL A 136 -1.75 -31.39 10.73
CA VAL A 136 -2.00 -29.96 10.73
C VAL A 136 -2.06 -29.50 9.29
N THR A 137 -3.10 -28.72 8.96
CA THR A 137 -3.27 -28.06 7.67
C THR A 137 -3.84 -26.67 7.93
N SER A 138 -3.27 -25.65 7.30
CA SER A 138 -3.77 -24.28 7.40
C SER A 138 -3.74 -23.58 6.05
N PRO A 139 -4.82 -22.88 5.65
CA PRO A 139 -4.72 -21.94 4.56
C PRO A 139 -3.87 -20.74 4.99
N ARG A 140 -3.17 -20.13 4.02
CA ARG A 140 -2.58 -18.80 4.15
C ARG A 140 -2.96 -17.97 2.94
N ILE A 141 -3.47 -16.77 3.18
CA ILE A 141 -3.83 -15.85 2.10
C ILE A 141 -2.61 -15.06 1.61
N THR A 142 -2.59 -14.67 0.34
CA THR A 142 -1.55 -13.80 -0.20
C THR A 142 -1.42 -12.48 0.57
N SER A 143 -0.20 -12.20 1.05
CA SER A 143 0.13 -10.93 1.70
C SER A 143 0.48 -9.82 0.70
N SER A 144 0.28 -8.56 1.08
CA SER A 144 0.74 -7.42 0.30
C SER A 144 2.28 -7.28 0.32
N VAL A 145 2.85 -6.81 -0.78
CA VAL A 145 4.25 -6.35 -0.90
C VAL A 145 4.35 -4.84 -1.15
N LEU A 146 3.24 -4.10 -1.02
CA LEU A 146 3.23 -2.63 -1.06
C LEU A 146 4.12 -2.05 0.04
N GLY A 147 4.98 -1.10 -0.32
CA GLY A 147 5.96 -0.48 0.58
C GLY A 147 7.03 -1.44 1.12
N ALA A 148 7.16 -2.66 0.56
CA ALA A 148 8.05 -3.66 1.13
C ALA A 148 9.55 -3.27 1.04
N GLY A 149 9.95 -2.45 0.06
CA GLY A 149 11.29 -1.87 0.02
C GLY A 149 11.61 -0.95 1.20
N LEU A 150 10.61 -0.20 1.67
CA LEU A 150 10.73 0.62 2.88
C LEU A 150 10.86 -0.26 4.13
N VAL A 151 10.16 -1.39 4.19
CA VAL A 151 10.26 -2.37 5.28
C VAL A 151 11.62 -3.08 5.28
N GLU A 152 12.13 -3.48 4.10
CA GLU A 152 13.47 -4.05 3.96
C GLU A 152 14.55 -3.11 4.50
N ALA A 153 14.34 -1.80 4.31
CA ALA A 153 15.25 -0.76 4.76
C ALA A 153 15.17 -0.44 6.27
N ILE A 154 14.28 -1.05 7.04
CA ILE A 154 14.31 -0.95 8.51
C ILE A 154 15.56 -1.67 9.03
N GLU A 155 16.36 -0.99 9.83
CA GLU A 155 17.57 -1.56 10.42
C GLU A 155 17.24 -2.77 11.31
N ASP A 156 18.04 -3.85 11.21
CA ASP A 156 17.86 -5.05 12.03
C ASP A 156 17.83 -4.71 13.54
N ALA A 157 18.63 -3.72 13.94
CA ALA A 157 18.72 -3.26 15.31
C ALA A 157 17.41 -2.67 15.85
N ASP A 158 16.59 -2.05 15.00
CA ASP A 158 15.33 -1.43 15.41
C ASP A 158 14.25 -2.48 15.70
N ILE A 159 14.17 -3.53 14.86
CA ILE A 159 13.30 -4.69 15.10
C ILE A 159 13.76 -5.43 16.36
N LEU A 160 15.06 -5.69 16.49
CA LEU A 160 15.62 -6.36 17.66
C LEU A 160 15.47 -5.53 18.94
N PHE A 161 15.50 -4.21 18.86
CA PHE A 161 15.26 -3.34 20.01
C PHE A 161 13.86 -3.57 20.58
N LYS A 162 12.84 -3.70 19.73
CA LYS A 162 11.46 -4.01 20.14
C LYS A 162 11.35 -5.36 20.82
N ALA A 163 11.92 -6.41 20.21
CA ALA A 163 11.92 -7.75 20.78
C ALA A 163 12.64 -7.82 22.15
N ASN A 164 13.70 -7.03 22.34
CA ASN A 164 14.46 -7.00 23.60
C ASN A 164 13.87 -6.07 24.67
N ASN A 165 12.93 -5.20 24.31
CA ASN A 165 12.29 -4.25 25.22
C ASN A 165 10.76 -4.28 25.07
N PRO A 166 10.11 -5.45 25.26
CA PRO A 166 8.69 -5.56 25.00
C PRO A 166 7.86 -4.77 26.03
N PRO A 167 6.70 -4.22 25.63
CA PRO A 167 5.72 -3.66 26.54
C PRO A 167 5.21 -4.68 27.58
N ALA A 168 4.63 -4.19 28.68
CA ALA A 168 4.14 -5.08 29.73
C ALA A 168 2.97 -5.94 29.25
N GLY A 169 3.13 -7.27 29.33
CA GLY A 169 2.11 -8.23 28.87
C GLY A 169 2.25 -8.65 27.40
N VAL A 170 3.21 -8.06 26.68
CA VAL A 170 3.61 -8.42 25.32
C VAL A 170 4.96 -9.15 25.38
N SER A 171 5.16 -10.12 24.50
CA SER A 171 6.31 -11.02 24.43
C SER A 171 6.81 -11.27 23.00
N GLY A 172 6.52 -10.34 22.08
CA GLY A 172 6.94 -10.40 20.68
C GLY A 172 8.40 -10.80 20.49
N ARG A 173 8.67 -11.73 19.56
CA ARG A 173 10.02 -12.23 19.25
C ARG A 173 10.38 -12.00 17.79
N ALA A 174 11.63 -11.70 17.51
CA ALA A 174 12.11 -11.70 16.13
C ALA A 174 12.35 -13.15 15.67
N HIS A 175 11.81 -13.54 14.52
CA HIS A 175 12.20 -14.77 13.84
C HIS A 175 13.62 -14.58 13.29
N MET A 176 14.60 -15.33 13.77
CA MET A 176 15.99 -15.19 13.32
C MET A 176 16.29 -16.20 12.22
N VAL A 177 16.37 -15.73 10.98
CA VAL A 177 16.53 -16.59 9.79
C VAL A 177 17.75 -16.21 8.95
N PRO A 178 18.35 -17.16 8.22
CA PRO A 178 19.43 -16.84 7.29
C PRO A 178 18.89 -16.11 6.06
N THR A 179 19.76 -15.42 5.34
CA THR A 179 19.42 -14.91 4.01
C THR A 179 19.71 -16.02 2.98
N LEU A 180 18.93 -16.10 1.90
CA LEU A 180 19.18 -17.08 0.83
C LEU A 180 20.40 -16.71 -0.02
N GLU A 181 20.76 -15.44 -0.06
CA GLU A 181 21.94 -14.92 -0.75
C GLU A 181 23.26 -15.40 -0.11
N ASP A 182 23.27 -15.64 1.20
CA ASP A 182 24.42 -16.16 1.95
C ASP A 182 23.94 -16.91 3.21
N ASN A 183 23.73 -18.22 3.06
CA ASN A 183 23.28 -19.07 4.15
C ASN A 183 24.32 -19.26 5.27
N MET A 184 25.56 -18.78 5.09
CA MET A 184 26.62 -18.78 6.08
C MET A 184 26.70 -17.45 6.84
N ALA A 185 25.97 -16.42 6.40
CA ALA A 185 25.89 -15.14 7.09
C ALA A 185 25.19 -15.29 8.45
N PRO A 186 25.43 -14.36 9.41
CA PRO A 186 24.68 -14.32 10.65
C PRO A 186 23.17 -14.22 10.39
N LEU A 187 22.38 -14.90 11.23
CA LEU A 187 20.93 -14.80 11.19
C LEU A 187 20.49 -13.34 11.39
N ARG A 188 19.44 -12.95 10.67
CA ARG A 188 18.84 -11.61 10.73
C ARG A 188 17.37 -11.73 11.13
N PRO A 189 16.77 -10.68 11.75
CA PRO A 189 15.34 -10.66 11.97
C PRO A 189 14.63 -10.75 10.62
N GLY A 190 13.72 -11.70 10.47
CA GLY A 190 12.88 -11.81 9.28
C GLY A 190 11.81 -10.72 9.22
N ARG A 191 11.28 -10.47 8.02
CA ARG A 191 10.35 -9.37 7.73
C ARG A 191 9.15 -9.80 6.89
N PHE A 192 9.40 -10.74 5.98
CA PHE A 192 8.46 -11.11 4.92
C PHE A 192 7.84 -12.49 5.15
N GLY A 193 6.59 -12.63 4.71
CA GLY A 193 5.75 -13.79 4.97
C GLY A 193 5.04 -13.76 6.34
N TRP A 194 4.05 -14.65 6.50
CA TRP A 194 3.18 -14.70 7.69
C TRP A 194 3.88 -15.03 8.99
N LYS A 195 5.04 -15.70 8.93
CA LYS A 195 5.87 -15.98 10.10
C LYS A 195 7.23 -15.29 10.01
N ALA A 196 7.36 -14.22 9.24
CA ALA A 196 8.64 -13.51 9.07
C ALA A 196 9.77 -14.45 8.61
N GLN A 197 9.49 -15.41 7.72
CA GLN A 197 10.46 -16.45 7.38
C GLN A 197 11.55 -16.00 6.39
N LEU A 198 11.46 -14.79 5.82
CA LEU A 198 12.44 -14.23 4.87
C LEU A 198 12.88 -12.81 5.27
N THR A 199 14.16 -12.50 5.03
CA THR A 199 14.84 -11.28 5.52
C THR A 199 14.90 -10.13 4.52
N THR A 200 15.05 -10.47 3.24
CA THR A 200 15.28 -9.54 2.12
C THR A 200 14.23 -9.79 1.04
N LEU A 201 13.98 -8.79 0.21
CA LEU A 201 13.07 -8.91 -0.92
C LEU A 201 13.62 -9.85 -2.00
N LEU A 202 14.95 -9.93 -2.12
CA LEU A 202 15.58 -10.88 -3.01
C LEU A 202 15.42 -12.34 -2.52
N SER A 203 15.58 -12.59 -1.22
CA SER A 203 15.21 -13.89 -0.62
C SER A 203 13.72 -14.18 -0.79
N PHE A 204 12.85 -13.18 -0.59
CA PHE A 204 11.40 -13.32 -0.78
C PHE A 204 11.04 -13.71 -2.21
N SER A 205 11.58 -13.00 -3.19
CA SER A 205 11.37 -13.27 -4.61
C SER A 205 11.92 -14.62 -5.02
N GLY A 206 13.14 -14.98 -4.59
CA GLY A 206 13.75 -16.27 -4.90
C GLY A 206 12.99 -17.47 -4.31
N ASP A 207 12.56 -17.38 -3.05
CA ASP A 207 11.76 -18.42 -2.39
C ASP A 207 10.39 -18.58 -3.06
N ALA A 208 9.66 -17.48 -3.27
CA ALA A 208 8.33 -17.52 -3.87
C ALA A 208 8.36 -17.99 -5.33
N THR A 209 9.37 -17.60 -6.11
CA THR A 209 9.52 -18.04 -7.51
C THR A 209 9.62 -19.57 -7.62
N LEU A 210 10.31 -20.23 -6.68
CA LEU A 210 10.30 -21.69 -6.61
C LEU A 210 9.01 -22.23 -5.97
N MET A 211 8.71 -21.81 -4.74
CA MET A 211 7.69 -22.46 -3.92
C MET A 211 6.27 -22.27 -4.46
N GLU A 212 6.00 -21.14 -5.12
CA GLU A 212 4.67 -20.78 -5.62
C GLU A 212 4.52 -20.96 -7.14
N MET A 213 5.62 -20.83 -7.90
CA MET A 213 5.58 -20.88 -9.37
C MET A 213 6.35 -22.07 -9.96
N GLY A 214 7.13 -22.81 -9.16
CA GLY A 214 7.95 -23.93 -9.63
C GLY A 214 9.07 -23.49 -10.57
N ILE A 215 9.69 -22.34 -10.33
CA ILE A 215 10.79 -21.85 -11.17
C ILE A 215 12.05 -21.81 -10.32
N THR A 216 13.03 -22.63 -10.67
CA THR A 216 14.31 -22.65 -9.97
C THR A 216 15.16 -21.46 -10.38
N ASN A 217 15.96 -20.98 -9.43
CA ASN A 217 16.77 -19.77 -9.61
C ASN A 217 18.12 -19.89 -8.91
N ARG A 218 18.96 -18.87 -9.07
CA ARG A 218 20.32 -18.87 -8.51
C ARG A 218 20.40 -18.99 -6.98
N LEU A 219 19.33 -18.66 -6.25
CA LEU A 219 19.28 -18.77 -4.78
C LEU A 219 18.70 -20.10 -4.34
N VAL A 220 17.70 -20.60 -5.07
CA VAL A 220 17.03 -21.88 -4.80
C VAL A 220 16.97 -22.70 -6.09
N GLY A 221 18.05 -23.43 -6.36
CA GLY A 221 18.30 -24.11 -7.64
C GLY A 221 17.95 -25.60 -7.64
N THR A 222 16.95 -26.03 -6.86
CA THR A 222 16.52 -27.43 -6.82
C THR A 222 15.01 -27.49 -6.75
N GLU A 223 14.39 -28.11 -7.75
CA GLU A 223 12.94 -28.24 -7.85
C GLU A 223 12.33 -29.11 -6.74
N ASN A 224 11.10 -28.79 -6.35
CA ASN A 224 10.27 -29.61 -5.49
C ASN A 224 9.77 -30.84 -6.26
N ALA A 225 10.20 -32.02 -5.82
CA ALA A 225 9.68 -33.25 -6.37
C ALA A 225 8.21 -33.45 -5.95
N PRO A 226 7.28 -33.74 -6.89
CA PRO A 226 5.88 -33.97 -6.55
C PRO A 226 5.70 -35.03 -5.49
N ASN A 227 5.16 -34.64 -4.34
CA ASN A 227 5.04 -35.47 -3.13
C ASN A 227 6.34 -36.18 -2.71
N GLY A 228 7.51 -35.62 -3.05
CA GLY A 228 8.83 -36.17 -2.76
C GLY A 228 9.33 -37.24 -3.76
N ASP A 229 8.61 -37.50 -4.85
CA ASP A 229 8.99 -38.53 -5.82
C ASP A 229 9.92 -37.96 -6.91
N ALA A 230 11.23 -38.13 -6.71
CA ALA A 230 12.24 -37.71 -7.68
C ALA A 230 12.16 -38.44 -9.03
N GLY A 231 11.56 -39.63 -9.07
CA GLY A 231 11.33 -40.36 -10.33
C GLY A 231 10.21 -39.73 -11.14
N LEU A 232 9.15 -39.28 -10.46
CA LEU A 232 8.06 -38.52 -11.05
C LEU A 232 8.54 -37.14 -11.51
N LEU A 233 9.31 -36.43 -10.68
CA LEU A 233 9.95 -35.16 -11.04
C LEU A 233 10.69 -35.27 -12.37
N ALA A 234 11.56 -36.27 -12.54
CA ALA A 234 12.34 -36.47 -13.77
C ALA A 234 11.51 -36.79 -15.03
N THR A 235 10.20 -37.03 -14.88
CA THR A 235 9.27 -37.22 -16.01
C THR A 235 8.38 -36.01 -16.26
N CYS A 236 8.15 -35.19 -15.24
CA CYS A 236 7.29 -34.02 -15.29
C CYS A 236 8.10 -32.76 -15.65
N ASP A 237 9.28 -32.61 -15.05
CA ASP A 237 10.19 -31.53 -15.35
C ASP A 237 11.10 -31.90 -16.54
N MET A 238 10.93 -31.12 -17.62
CA MET A 238 11.60 -31.32 -18.90
C MET A 238 12.42 -30.09 -19.32
N VAL A 239 12.37 -29.02 -18.54
CA VAL A 239 13.19 -27.82 -18.74
C VAL A 239 14.45 -27.99 -17.89
N ALA A 240 15.51 -27.23 -18.17
CA ALA A 240 16.79 -27.41 -17.50
C ALA A 240 16.98 -26.34 -16.43
N ASP A 241 17.16 -26.78 -15.19
CA ASP A 241 17.47 -25.91 -14.06
C ASP A 241 18.87 -25.24 -14.15
N PRO A 242 19.03 -23.99 -13.65
CA PRO A 242 17.95 -23.10 -13.29
C PRO A 242 17.24 -22.50 -14.52
N GLU A 243 15.92 -22.37 -14.47
CA GLU A 243 15.15 -21.74 -15.56
C GLU A 243 15.27 -20.22 -15.50
N ASP A 244 15.33 -19.66 -14.29
CA ASP A 244 15.67 -18.26 -14.12
C ASP A 244 17.16 -18.04 -14.40
N GLY A 245 17.44 -17.14 -15.34
CA GLY A 245 18.78 -16.78 -15.77
C GLY A 245 18.83 -15.39 -16.40
N PRO A 246 20.06 -14.89 -16.65
CA PRO A 246 20.26 -13.49 -16.96
C PRO A 246 19.73 -13.12 -18.34
N ASP A 247 19.01 -12.00 -18.39
CA ASP A 247 18.55 -11.38 -19.63
C ASP A 247 19.68 -10.63 -20.37
N GLY A 248 19.32 -9.85 -21.40
CA GLY A 248 20.27 -9.04 -22.17
C GLY A 248 20.98 -7.94 -21.37
N MET A 249 20.49 -7.61 -20.17
CA MET A 249 21.09 -6.67 -19.23
C MET A 249 21.90 -7.38 -18.13
N GLY A 250 21.89 -8.71 -18.10
CA GLY A 250 22.56 -9.51 -17.08
C GLY A 250 21.79 -9.61 -15.77
N LEU A 251 20.48 -9.37 -15.80
CA LEU A 251 19.58 -9.48 -14.64
C LEU A 251 18.70 -10.71 -14.78
N ASP A 252 18.53 -11.44 -13.70
CA ASP A 252 17.61 -12.57 -13.64
C ASP A 252 16.17 -12.05 -13.40
N PHE A 253 15.16 -12.90 -13.61
CA PHE A 253 13.77 -12.58 -13.29
C PHE A 253 13.60 -12.14 -11.83
N ILE A 254 14.22 -12.84 -10.88
CA ILE A 254 14.14 -12.48 -9.46
C ILE A 254 14.71 -11.10 -9.15
N ASP A 255 15.67 -10.59 -9.95
CA ASP A 255 16.21 -9.23 -9.78
C ASP A 255 15.21 -8.16 -10.19
N HIS A 256 14.51 -8.39 -11.30
CA HIS A 256 13.49 -7.48 -11.83
C HIS A 256 12.32 -7.34 -10.86
N VAL A 257 11.75 -8.46 -10.40
CA VAL A 257 10.63 -8.43 -9.45
C VAL A 257 11.03 -7.88 -8.08
N THR A 258 12.28 -8.15 -7.63
CA THR A 258 12.83 -7.53 -6.41
C THR A 258 12.92 -6.02 -6.57
N THR A 259 13.39 -5.53 -7.72
CA THR A 259 13.52 -4.09 -7.99
C THR A 259 12.14 -3.41 -8.00
N PHE A 260 11.13 -4.04 -8.60
CA PHE A 260 9.75 -3.56 -8.52
C PHE A 260 9.29 -3.43 -7.06
N GLN A 261 9.42 -4.50 -6.26
CA GLN A 261 9.02 -4.49 -4.84
C GLN A 261 9.80 -3.48 -3.99
N GLN A 262 11.08 -3.26 -4.29
CA GLN A 262 11.93 -2.31 -3.58
C GLN A 262 11.56 -0.85 -3.83
N LEU A 263 11.00 -0.57 -5.01
CA LEU A 263 10.64 0.79 -5.46
C LEU A 263 9.12 1.06 -5.42
N LEU A 264 8.33 0.07 -5.01
CA LEU A 264 6.88 0.15 -4.86
C LEU A 264 6.50 0.99 -3.64
N ALA A 265 5.59 1.95 -3.83
CA ALA A 265 5.12 2.83 -2.77
C ALA A 265 4.38 2.07 -1.66
N ALA A 266 4.43 2.60 -0.45
CA ALA A 266 3.52 2.19 0.61
C ALA A 266 2.12 2.75 0.29
N PRO A 267 1.03 2.05 0.70
CA PRO A 267 -0.31 2.60 0.58
C PRO A 267 -0.41 3.96 1.30
N PRO A 268 -1.12 4.95 0.75
CA PRO A 268 -1.27 6.26 1.36
C PRO A 268 -2.09 6.19 2.66
N GLN A 269 -2.09 7.30 3.40
CA GLN A 269 -2.93 7.44 4.59
C GLN A 269 -3.59 8.81 4.56
N THR A 270 -4.92 8.83 4.55
CA THR A 270 -5.68 10.10 4.50
C THR A 270 -6.82 10.08 5.53
N PRO A 271 -6.86 11.01 6.48
CA PRO A 271 -5.90 12.10 6.73
C PRO A 271 -4.53 11.61 7.20
N ARG A 272 -3.46 12.33 6.84
CA ARG A 272 -2.07 11.92 7.07
C ARG A 272 -1.69 11.78 8.55
N SER A 273 -2.37 12.51 9.43
CA SER A 273 -2.11 12.45 10.88
C SER A 273 -3.23 13.11 11.70
N GLY A 274 -3.22 12.90 13.02
CA GLY A 274 -3.97 13.72 13.98
C GLY A 274 -5.36 13.22 14.33
N MET A 275 -5.79 12.07 13.77
CA MET A 275 -7.08 11.45 14.09
C MET A 275 -7.17 11.07 15.58
N SER A 276 -8.31 11.32 16.20
CA SER A 276 -8.51 10.94 17.62
C SER A 276 -8.52 9.42 17.79
N GLY A 277 -8.92 8.68 16.76
CA GLY A 277 -8.83 7.22 16.69
C GLY A 277 -7.42 6.67 16.90
N GLU A 278 -6.39 7.30 16.34
CA GLU A 278 -5.00 6.90 16.53
C GLU A 278 -4.56 7.08 18.00
N THR A 279 -4.97 8.18 18.62
CA THR A 279 -4.69 8.42 20.05
C THR A 279 -5.32 7.34 20.92
N ILE A 280 -6.55 6.93 20.61
CA ILE A 280 -7.25 5.85 21.33
C ILE A 280 -6.55 4.51 21.07
N PHE A 281 -6.21 4.20 19.82
CA PHE A 281 -5.46 3.00 19.40
C PHE A 281 -4.16 2.84 20.21
N ASN A 282 -3.42 3.93 20.37
CA ASN A 282 -2.21 3.97 21.19
C ASN A 282 -2.50 3.75 22.68
N THR A 283 -3.57 4.35 23.19
CA THR A 283 -3.94 4.30 24.62
C THR A 283 -4.43 2.92 25.06
N ILE A 284 -5.15 2.20 24.20
CA ILE A 284 -5.70 0.87 24.52
C ILE A 284 -4.71 -0.28 24.30
N GLY A 285 -3.48 0.02 23.86
CA GLY A 285 -2.40 -0.96 23.73
C GLY A 285 -2.36 -1.69 22.38
N CYS A 286 -3.03 -1.21 21.33
CA CYS A 286 -2.88 -1.80 20.00
C CYS A 286 -1.46 -1.57 19.45
N VAL A 287 -0.91 -0.38 19.74
CA VAL A 287 0.45 0.04 19.33
C VAL A 287 1.58 -0.80 19.94
N ASP A 288 1.28 -1.60 20.98
CA ASP A 288 2.27 -2.44 21.65
C ASP A 288 2.83 -3.54 20.73
N CYS A 289 2.04 -4.01 19.77
CA CYS A 289 2.48 -4.87 18.65
C CYS A 289 2.43 -4.11 17.32
N HIS A 290 1.41 -3.29 17.09
CA HIS A 290 1.26 -2.45 15.90
C HIS A 290 2.04 -1.14 16.02
N THR A 291 3.37 -1.24 16.18
CA THR A 291 4.26 -0.09 16.35
C THR A 291 4.08 0.93 15.22
N ALA A 292 3.73 2.16 15.58
CA ALA A 292 3.31 3.20 14.64
C ALA A 292 4.33 3.48 13.53
N SER A 293 5.61 3.71 13.88
CA SER A 293 6.59 4.21 12.92
C SER A 293 8.00 3.67 13.10
N TYR A 294 8.76 3.75 12.00
CA TYR A 294 10.19 3.48 11.89
C TYR A 294 10.86 4.57 11.06
N THR A 295 12.18 4.67 11.17
CA THR A 295 13.01 5.43 10.21
C THR A 295 13.84 4.44 9.42
N THR A 296 13.76 4.51 8.10
CA THR A 296 14.55 3.64 7.23
C THR A 296 16.04 3.97 7.27
N SER A 297 16.87 2.99 6.94
CA SER A 297 18.31 3.10 6.89
C SER A 297 18.77 4.26 5.99
N THR A 298 19.91 4.86 6.34
CA THR A 298 20.61 5.82 5.48
C THR A 298 21.67 5.16 4.59
N SER A 299 21.75 3.82 4.62
CA SER A 299 22.71 3.04 3.84
C SER A 299 22.57 3.30 2.34
N THR A 300 23.71 3.43 1.67
CA THR A 300 23.78 3.64 0.21
C THR A 300 23.41 2.39 -0.60
N ASN A 301 23.14 1.26 0.06
CA ASN A 301 22.65 0.05 -0.59
C ASN A 301 21.17 0.14 -1.01
N PHE A 302 20.44 1.13 -0.49
CA PHE A 302 19.05 1.40 -0.88
C PHE A 302 18.96 2.57 -1.86
N ALA A 303 17.88 2.63 -2.65
CA ALA A 303 17.58 3.78 -3.51
C ALA A 303 17.47 5.08 -2.68
N PRO A 304 17.80 6.27 -3.20
CA PRO A 304 17.64 7.54 -2.49
C PRO A 304 16.22 7.76 -1.97
N ALA A 305 15.21 7.35 -2.74
CA ALA A 305 13.79 7.46 -2.35
C ALA A 305 13.43 6.62 -1.11
N VAL A 306 14.20 5.58 -0.80
CA VAL A 306 13.96 4.69 0.36
C VAL A 306 14.72 5.15 1.61
N ARG A 307 15.80 5.94 1.47
CA ARG A 307 16.73 6.24 2.57
C ARG A 307 16.23 7.30 3.56
N GLY A 308 16.42 7.05 4.86
CA GLY A 308 16.19 8.04 5.91
C GLY A 308 14.75 8.57 5.96
N LYS A 309 13.78 7.75 5.55
CA LYS A 309 12.36 8.07 5.52
C LYS A 309 11.70 7.64 6.82
N THR A 310 10.88 8.51 7.40
CA THR A 310 9.94 8.09 8.45
C THR A 310 8.77 7.41 7.75
N ILE A 311 8.48 6.19 8.18
CA ILE A 311 7.41 5.35 7.61
C ILE A 311 6.46 4.92 8.71
N HIS A 312 5.20 4.68 8.35
CA HIS A 312 4.12 4.39 9.29
C HIS A 312 3.45 3.02 9.00
N PRO A 313 4.18 1.89 9.16
CA PRO A 313 3.62 0.58 8.84
C PRO A 313 2.64 0.05 9.90
N TYR A 314 2.62 0.61 11.12
CA TYR A 314 1.81 0.10 12.23
C TYR A 314 2.02 -1.40 12.49
N SER A 315 3.30 -1.79 12.59
CA SER A 315 3.74 -3.18 12.77
C SER A 315 5.13 -3.21 13.35
N ASP A 316 5.36 -4.03 14.37
CA ASP A 316 6.71 -4.28 14.90
C ASP A 316 7.48 -5.39 14.16
N PHE A 317 6.82 -6.09 13.23
CA PHE A 317 7.34 -7.21 12.45
C PHE A 317 7.79 -8.41 13.31
N LEU A 318 7.36 -8.47 14.56
CA LEU A 318 7.67 -9.57 15.48
C LEU A 318 6.61 -10.66 15.39
N LEU A 319 6.97 -11.86 15.83
CA LEU A 319 6.10 -12.99 16.08
C LEU A 319 5.39 -12.81 17.43
N HIS A 320 4.07 -12.91 17.45
CA HIS A 320 3.26 -12.91 18.66
C HIS A 320 2.40 -14.15 18.76
N ASP A 321 2.23 -14.66 19.99
CA ASP A 321 1.37 -15.81 20.26
C ASP A 321 -0.11 -15.40 20.11
N MET A 322 -0.75 -15.87 19.05
CA MET A 322 -2.17 -15.62 18.78
C MET A 322 -3.08 -16.67 19.43
N GLY A 323 -2.53 -17.57 20.23
CA GLY A 323 -3.25 -18.64 20.92
C GLY A 323 -4.05 -19.49 19.93
N LEU A 324 -5.33 -19.72 20.23
CA LEU A 324 -6.22 -20.49 19.34
C LEU A 324 -6.53 -19.80 18.00
N ALA A 325 -6.12 -18.54 17.82
CA ALA A 325 -6.24 -17.86 16.54
C ALA A 325 -4.97 -17.98 15.68
N GLY A 326 -3.93 -18.71 16.09
CA GLY A 326 -2.79 -19.06 15.23
C GLY A 326 -3.13 -20.08 14.13
N ASP A 327 -2.13 -20.43 13.32
CA ASP A 327 -2.25 -21.39 12.20
C ASP A 327 -1.80 -22.81 12.54
N PHE A 328 -1.22 -22.99 13.73
CA PHE A 328 -0.66 -24.24 14.25
C PHE A 328 0.52 -24.83 13.44
N ILE A 329 1.11 -24.04 12.54
CA ILE A 329 2.26 -24.44 11.71
C ILE A 329 3.54 -23.89 12.36
N ALA A 330 4.52 -24.73 12.70
CA ALA A 330 5.85 -24.20 13.08
C ALA A 330 6.70 -23.97 11.81
N GLN A 331 7.51 -22.91 11.79
CA GLN A 331 8.45 -22.66 10.69
C GLN A 331 9.74 -22.06 11.25
N GLY A 332 10.87 -22.73 11.02
CA GLY A 332 12.14 -22.27 11.60
C GLY A 332 12.05 -22.23 13.13
N ASP A 333 12.24 -21.04 13.72
CA ASP A 333 12.10 -20.82 15.17
C ASP A 333 10.76 -20.18 15.60
N ALA A 334 9.84 -20.00 14.64
CA ALA A 334 8.47 -19.59 14.89
C ALA A 334 7.62 -20.78 15.36
N PHE A 335 6.98 -20.63 16.52
CA PHE A 335 6.12 -21.65 17.12
C PHE A 335 4.75 -21.75 16.42
N GLU A 336 4.00 -22.79 16.76
CA GLU A 336 2.75 -23.15 16.09
C GLU A 336 1.69 -22.05 16.16
N THR A 337 1.61 -21.31 17.27
CA THR A 337 0.60 -20.26 17.48
C THR A 337 1.10 -18.85 17.16
N GLU A 338 2.38 -18.71 16.80
CA GLU A 338 3.00 -17.41 16.55
C GLU A 338 2.73 -16.92 15.13
N ILE A 339 2.26 -15.69 14.98
CA ILE A 339 2.07 -15.02 13.69
C ILE A 339 2.78 -13.67 13.72
N LYS A 340 3.38 -13.28 12.59
CA LYS A 340 4.02 -11.97 12.45
C LYS A 340 2.96 -10.87 12.48
N THR A 341 3.18 -9.81 13.24
CA THR A 341 2.40 -8.57 13.08
C THR A 341 2.54 -8.10 11.63
N THR A 342 1.43 -8.01 10.89
CA THR A 342 1.45 -7.45 9.53
C THR A 342 1.32 -5.94 9.58
N PRO A 343 1.95 -5.21 8.64
CA PRO A 343 1.66 -3.79 8.48
C PRO A 343 0.15 -3.54 8.36
N LEU A 344 -0.36 -2.52 9.06
CA LEU A 344 -1.74 -2.07 8.92
C LEU A 344 -1.90 -0.99 7.86
N TRP A 345 -0.81 -0.41 7.33
CA TRP A 345 -0.93 0.42 6.14
C TRP A 345 -1.64 -0.36 5.01
N GLY A 346 -2.59 0.24 4.32
CA GLY A 346 -3.39 -0.47 3.31
C GLY A 346 -4.44 -1.44 3.87
N VAL A 347 -4.72 -1.48 5.18
CA VAL A 347 -5.76 -2.37 5.74
C VAL A 347 -7.16 -2.03 5.21
N ASN A 348 -7.41 -0.77 4.81
CA ASN A 348 -8.67 -0.35 4.20
C ASN A 348 -9.04 -1.17 2.96
N ARG A 349 -8.02 -1.57 2.18
CA ARG A 349 -8.18 -2.33 0.92
C ARG A 349 -8.22 -3.84 1.11
N ARG A 350 -8.11 -4.31 2.36
CA ARG A 350 -7.88 -5.72 2.65
C ARG A 350 -9.19 -6.48 2.84
N ASP A 351 -9.55 -7.29 1.85
CA ASP A 351 -10.58 -8.32 1.96
C ASP A 351 -10.11 -9.58 1.22
N PRO A 352 -9.92 -10.73 1.90
CA PRO A 352 -10.19 -11.00 3.31
C PRO A 352 -8.99 -10.74 4.26
N MET A 353 -9.28 -10.78 5.56
CA MET A 353 -8.36 -10.44 6.66
C MET A 353 -7.88 -11.66 7.44
N TRP A 354 -6.90 -11.46 8.32
CA TRP A 354 -6.14 -12.51 9.04
C TRP A 354 -5.29 -13.40 8.14
N HIS A 355 -4.38 -14.17 8.73
CA HIS A 355 -3.39 -14.95 7.97
C HIS A 355 -4.02 -15.99 7.04
N ASP A 356 -5.23 -16.45 7.36
CA ASP A 356 -5.95 -17.51 6.66
C ASP A 356 -7.26 -17.02 6.02
N GLY A 357 -7.47 -15.71 5.92
CA GLY A 357 -8.64 -15.11 5.26
C GLY A 357 -9.99 -15.42 5.92
N ARG A 358 -10.03 -15.84 7.19
CA ARG A 358 -11.28 -16.27 7.86
C ARG A 358 -12.32 -15.16 8.07
N ILE A 359 -11.94 -13.90 7.88
CA ILE A 359 -12.85 -12.74 7.93
C ILE A 359 -12.90 -12.12 6.55
N ALA A 360 -14.07 -12.17 5.91
CA ALA A 360 -14.26 -11.80 4.51
C ALA A 360 -15.64 -11.17 4.27
N GLY A 361 -15.72 -10.22 3.33
CA GLY A 361 -16.97 -9.57 2.92
C GLY A 361 -17.58 -8.63 3.97
N GLY A 362 -18.77 -8.11 3.71
CA GLY A 362 -19.41 -7.12 4.59
C GLY A 362 -18.85 -5.70 4.42
N THR A 363 -19.16 -4.81 5.36
CA THR A 363 -18.58 -3.46 5.39
C THR A 363 -17.20 -3.49 6.05
N PHE A 364 -16.34 -2.51 5.73
CA PHE A 364 -15.05 -2.36 6.41
C PHE A 364 -15.18 -2.36 7.94
N GLU A 365 -16.16 -1.63 8.48
CA GLU A 365 -16.46 -1.59 9.91
C GLU A 365 -16.78 -2.99 10.49
N SER A 366 -17.63 -3.78 9.82
CA SER A 366 -17.95 -5.13 10.28
C SER A 366 -16.71 -6.05 10.28
N ARG A 367 -15.92 -6.01 9.21
CA ARG A 367 -14.67 -6.79 9.11
C ARG A 367 -13.66 -6.38 10.18
N MET A 368 -13.49 -5.09 10.43
CA MET A 368 -12.59 -4.57 11.48
C MET A 368 -13.02 -5.05 12.86
N ASN A 369 -14.31 -4.97 13.19
CA ASN A 369 -14.80 -5.46 14.47
C ASN A 369 -14.55 -6.97 14.65
N GLU A 370 -14.79 -7.78 13.62
CA GLU A 370 -14.51 -9.23 13.67
C GLU A 370 -13.00 -9.51 13.79
N ALA A 371 -12.17 -8.77 13.06
CA ALA A 371 -10.72 -8.88 13.12
C ALA A 371 -10.17 -8.54 14.50
N ILE A 372 -10.68 -7.47 15.13
CA ILE A 372 -10.29 -7.06 16.48
C ILE A 372 -10.80 -8.06 17.52
N ASP A 373 -11.98 -8.65 17.35
CA ASP A 373 -12.52 -9.65 18.27
C ASP A 373 -11.64 -10.90 18.36
N LEU A 374 -11.09 -11.36 17.22
CA LEU A 374 -10.19 -12.51 17.21
C LEU A 374 -8.87 -12.32 17.97
N HIS A 375 -8.45 -11.07 18.23
CA HIS A 375 -7.32 -10.81 19.12
C HIS A 375 -7.61 -11.25 20.56
N ARG A 376 -8.88 -11.47 20.92
CA ARG A 376 -9.32 -11.95 22.24
C ARG A 376 -9.38 -13.47 22.32
N ALA A 377 -8.90 -14.17 21.30
CA ALA A 377 -8.85 -15.63 21.30
C ALA A 377 -8.14 -16.16 22.55
N VAL A 378 -8.54 -17.37 22.96
CA VAL A 378 -7.98 -18.01 24.16
C VAL A 378 -6.47 -18.13 24.01
N ALA A 379 -5.75 -17.70 25.05
CA ALA A 379 -4.30 -17.66 25.13
C ALA A 379 -3.59 -16.69 24.17
N SER A 380 -4.33 -15.85 23.43
CA SER A 380 -3.69 -14.79 22.63
C SER A 380 -3.06 -13.73 23.54
N GLU A 381 -1.83 -13.35 23.20
CA GLU A 381 -1.10 -12.25 23.81
C GLU A 381 -1.83 -10.90 23.61
N ALA A 382 -2.53 -10.73 22.49
CA ALA A 382 -3.28 -9.52 22.15
C ALA A 382 -4.63 -9.38 22.87
N ALA A 383 -5.00 -10.35 23.72
CA ALA A 383 -6.31 -10.37 24.35
C ALA A 383 -6.57 -9.16 25.25
N ALA A 384 -5.53 -8.58 25.86
CA ALA A 384 -5.67 -7.36 26.66
C ALA A 384 -6.12 -6.18 25.81
N SER A 385 -5.45 -5.91 24.69
CA SER A 385 -5.76 -4.80 23.77
C SER A 385 -7.11 -5.01 23.08
N GLY A 386 -7.42 -6.24 22.66
CA GLY A 386 -8.74 -6.59 22.14
C GLY A 386 -9.86 -6.34 23.16
N ASN A 387 -9.69 -6.77 24.42
CA ASN A 387 -10.66 -6.48 25.47
C ASN A 387 -10.79 -4.99 25.78
N ALA A 388 -9.70 -4.22 25.69
CA ALA A 388 -9.71 -2.79 25.89
C ALA A 388 -10.53 -2.07 24.80
N PHE A 389 -10.39 -2.47 23.53
CA PHE A 389 -11.23 -1.97 22.43
C PHE A 389 -12.72 -2.20 22.69
N PHE A 390 -13.12 -3.43 23.03
CA PHE A 390 -14.54 -3.73 23.31
C PHE A 390 -15.07 -3.13 24.62
N ALA A 391 -14.20 -2.57 25.47
CA ALA A 391 -14.59 -1.82 26.66
C ALA A 391 -14.82 -0.31 26.38
N LEU A 392 -14.42 0.18 25.20
CA LEU A 392 -14.66 1.56 24.77
C LEU A 392 -16.15 1.84 24.55
N SER A 393 -16.50 3.13 24.48
CA SER A 393 -17.82 3.54 24.00
C SER A 393 -17.97 3.23 22.51
N PRO A 394 -19.20 3.03 21.98
CA PRO A 394 -19.39 2.84 20.54
C PRO A 394 -18.83 3.99 19.69
N THR A 395 -18.86 5.22 20.20
CA THR A 395 -18.28 6.38 19.53
C THR A 395 -16.75 6.30 19.45
N ASP A 396 -16.09 5.85 20.51
CA ASP A 396 -14.63 5.69 20.53
C ASP A 396 -14.18 4.48 19.69
N GLN A 397 -14.98 3.40 19.63
CA GLN A 397 -14.75 2.30 18.71
C GLN A 397 -14.81 2.77 17.25
N ALA A 398 -15.85 3.53 16.90
CA ALA A 398 -15.99 4.11 15.56
C ALA A 398 -14.80 5.00 15.18
N LYS A 399 -14.24 5.77 16.12
CA LYS A 399 -13.03 6.58 15.88
C LYS A 399 -11.81 5.73 15.58
N VAL A 400 -11.58 4.66 16.34
CA VAL A 400 -10.47 3.73 16.07
C VAL A 400 -10.65 3.06 14.70
N ILE A 401 -11.87 2.67 14.35
CA ILE A 401 -12.17 2.08 13.03
C ILE A 401 -11.97 3.10 11.92
N ALA A 402 -12.40 4.37 12.10
CA ALA A 402 -12.16 5.43 11.13
C ALA A 402 -10.66 5.67 10.90
N PHE A 403 -9.86 5.67 11.98
CA PHE A 403 -8.41 5.71 11.86
C PHE A 403 -7.86 4.52 11.07
N LEU A 404 -8.30 3.29 11.35
CA LEU A 404 -7.88 2.12 10.56
C LEU A 404 -8.34 2.23 9.09
N GLY A 405 -9.47 2.88 8.82
CA GLY A 405 -9.97 3.17 7.48
C GLY A 405 -9.11 4.18 6.72
N SER A 406 -8.49 5.13 7.42
CA SER A 406 -7.52 6.06 6.79
C SER A 406 -6.29 5.34 6.24
N LEU A 407 -5.92 4.18 6.79
CA LEU A 407 -4.73 3.43 6.40
C LEU A 407 -4.96 2.70 5.07
N GLY A 408 -4.51 3.32 3.97
CA GLY A 408 -4.74 2.87 2.60
C GLY A 408 -5.78 3.67 1.83
N GLN A 409 -6.29 4.76 2.41
CA GLN A 409 -7.19 5.71 1.74
C GLN A 409 -6.38 6.63 0.83
N ASP A 410 -6.76 6.71 -0.45
CA ASP A 410 -6.12 7.66 -1.37
C ASP A 410 -6.57 9.09 -1.04
N GLU A 411 -5.73 10.06 -1.34
CA GLU A 411 -6.09 11.47 -1.20
C GLU A 411 -7.17 11.84 -2.21
N PHE A 412 -8.16 12.61 -1.76
CA PHE A 412 -9.34 13.04 -2.51
C PHE A 412 -10.36 11.97 -2.93
N ASP A 413 -10.04 10.68 -2.90
CA ASP A 413 -10.94 9.53 -3.19
C ASP A 413 -12.03 9.40 -2.10
N ALA A 414 -13.09 10.21 -2.16
CA ALA A 414 -14.05 10.37 -1.08
C ALA A 414 -15.09 9.24 -1.03
N ASP A 415 -15.39 8.63 -2.16
CA ASP A 415 -16.35 7.54 -2.26
C ASP A 415 -15.72 6.14 -2.10
N GLY A 416 -14.38 6.06 -2.16
CA GLY A 416 -13.59 4.87 -1.88
C GLY A 416 -13.57 3.87 -3.03
N ASP A 417 -13.88 4.30 -4.26
CA ASP A 417 -13.82 3.45 -5.45
C ASP A 417 -12.41 3.32 -6.05
N HIS A 418 -11.47 4.13 -5.54
CA HIS A 418 -10.05 4.18 -5.91
C HIS A 418 -9.74 4.82 -7.25
N ASP A 419 -10.68 5.54 -7.85
CA ASP A 419 -10.45 6.49 -8.91
C ASP A 419 -10.45 7.92 -8.32
N ARG A 420 -9.92 8.91 -9.03
CA ARG A 420 -9.95 10.33 -8.61
C ARG A 420 -10.56 11.16 -9.72
N ASP A 421 -11.88 11.24 -9.72
CA ASP A 421 -12.63 11.72 -10.88
C ASP A 421 -13.68 12.79 -10.54
N THR A 422 -14.64 12.98 -11.44
CA THR A 422 -15.66 14.01 -11.30
C THR A 422 -16.57 13.81 -10.09
N ASP A 423 -16.74 12.58 -9.60
CA ASP A 423 -17.51 12.32 -8.38
C ASP A 423 -16.75 12.85 -7.15
N ASP A 424 -15.43 12.65 -7.09
CA ASP A 424 -14.57 13.24 -6.05
C ASP A 424 -14.48 14.76 -6.13
N PHE A 425 -14.53 15.31 -7.35
CA PHE A 425 -14.61 16.76 -7.54
C PHE A 425 -15.87 17.34 -6.89
N LEU A 426 -17.02 16.66 -7.02
CA LEU A 426 -18.26 17.11 -6.40
C LEU A 426 -18.19 17.06 -4.87
N ASP A 427 -17.55 16.03 -4.31
CA ASP A 427 -17.31 15.92 -2.87
C ASP A 427 -16.33 17.00 -2.37
N PHE A 428 -15.24 17.21 -3.10
CA PHE A 428 -14.30 18.31 -2.83
C PHE A 428 -15.02 19.66 -2.83
N LYS A 429 -15.80 19.94 -3.88
CA LYS A 429 -16.55 21.20 -4.01
C LYS A 429 -17.54 21.39 -2.86
N SER A 430 -18.21 20.34 -2.41
CA SER A 430 -19.09 20.39 -1.24
C SER A 430 -18.33 20.80 0.03
N CYS A 431 -17.12 20.27 0.25
CA CYS A 431 -16.27 20.64 1.37
C CYS A 431 -15.72 22.07 1.26
N TYR A 432 -15.30 22.47 0.05
CA TYR A 432 -14.89 23.83 -0.28
C TYR A 432 -15.99 24.86 0.00
N ASP A 433 -17.22 24.59 -0.47
CA ASP A 433 -18.37 25.48 -0.30
C ASP A 433 -18.89 25.53 1.15
N MET A 434 -18.73 24.45 1.91
CA MET A 434 -19.12 24.40 3.33
C MET A 434 -18.31 25.41 4.14
N GLY A 435 -17.01 25.48 3.88
CA GLY A 435 -16.03 26.24 4.64
C GLY A 435 -16.00 25.88 6.13
N GLY A 436 -15.16 26.59 6.89
CA GLY A 436 -15.02 26.37 8.32
C GLY A 436 -13.82 25.48 8.66
N VAL A 437 -13.70 25.12 9.95
CA VAL A 437 -12.53 24.38 10.44
C VAL A 437 -12.77 22.88 10.25
N ILE A 438 -11.97 22.26 9.40
CA ILE A 438 -11.87 20.81 9.21
C ILE A 438 -10.88 20.27 10.25
N SER A 439 -11.29 19.22 10.95
CA SER A 439 -10.43 18.42 11.82
C SER A 439 -10.14 17.06 11.18
N PRO A 440 -9.05 16.37 11.55
CA PRO A 440 -8.77 15.03 11.02
C PRO A 440 -9.84 13.95 11.28
N ASP A 441 -10.84 14.22 12.12
CA ASP A 441 -11.96 13.30 12.35
C ASP A 441 -13.19 13.62 11.47
N ASP A 442 -13.16 14.72 10.71
CA ASP A 442 -14.25 15.15 9.84
C ASP A 442 -14.16 14.50 8.45
N ALA A 443 -15.30 14.29 7.79
CA ALA A 443 -15.35 13.67 6.46
C ALA A 443 -14.55 14.46 5.40
N CYS A 444 -14.58 15.79 5.49
CA CYS A 444 -13.85 16.67 4.57
C CYS A 444 -12.32 16.65 4.76
N ALA A 445 -11.79 15.98 5.80
CA ALA A 445 -10.35 15.89 6.01
C ALA A 445 -9.61 15.07 4.94
N ILE A 446 -10.35 14.37 4.07
CA ILE A 446 -9.77 13.73 2.88
C ILE A 446 -9.37 14.74 1.79
N HIS A 447 -9.90 15.96 1.86
CA HIS A 447 -9.63 17.04 0.92
C HIS A 447 -8.71 18.13 1.49
N ASP A 448 -8.46 18.14 2.81
CA ASP A 448 -7.51 19.02 3.51
C ASP A 448 -6.13 18.32 3.59
N ILE A 449 -5.37 18.41 2.49
CA ILE A 449 -4.14 17.62 2.29
C ILE A 449 -2.94 18.27 2.97
N ASP A 450 -2.90 19.59 3.02
CA ASP A 450 -1.84 20.29 3.74
C ASP A 450 -2.08 20.39 5.26
N GLN A 451 -3.27 19.94 5.72
CA GLN A 451 -3.69 19.82 7.11
C GLN A 451 -3.72 21.17 7.84
N ASP A 452 -4.05 22.26 7.14
CA ASP A 452 -4.14 23.60 7.73
C ASP A 452 -5.54 23.93 8.30
N GLY A 453 -6.51 23.05 8.03
CA GLY A 453 -7.83 23.03 8.64
C GLY A 453 -8.94 23.63 7.79
N ASP A 454 -8.75 23.82 6.48
CA ASP A 454 -9.84 23.98 5.53
C ASP A 454 -9.56 23.20 4.22
N ALA A 455 -10.52 23.20 3.29
CA ALA A 455 -10.36 22.61 1.97
C ALA A 455 -10.49 23.76 0.98
N ASP A 456 -9.37 24.18 0.40
CA ASP A 456 -9.29 25.45 -0.31
C ASP A 456 -8.61 25.34 -1.70
N LEU A 457 -8.14 26.47 -2.26
CA LEU A 457 -7.51 26.45 -3.58
C LEU A 457 -6.10 25.86 -3.57
N ASP A 458 -5.42 25.84 -2.42
CA ASP A 458 -4.11 25.20 -2.29
C ASP A 458 -4.30 23.67 -2.36
N ASP A 459 -5.31 23.12 -1.68
CA ASP A 459 -5.69 21.70 -1.83
C ASP A 459 -6.21 21.38 -3.23
N PHE A 460 -7.02 22.25 -3.82
CA PHE A 460 -7.53 22.00 -5.17
C PHE A 460 -6.40 21.93 -6.21
N THR A 461 -5.34 22.71 -6.01
CA THR A 461 -4.14 22.63 -6.86
C THR A 461 -3.45 21.26 -6.74
N LEU A 462 -3.58 20.58 -5.59
CA LEU A 462 -3.11 19.22 -5.40
C LEU A 462 -4.07 18.21 -6.02
N PHE A 463 -5.39 18.42 -5.90
CA PHE A 463 -6.41 17.61 -6.57
C PHE A 463 -6.19 17.57 -8.09
N GLU A 464 -5.98 18.73 -8.73
CA GLU A 464 -5.71 18.83 -10.17
C GLU A 464 -4.45 18.05 -10.60
N GLN A 465 -3.47 17.85 -9.71
CA GLN A 465 -2.27 17.05 -10.03
C GLN A 465 -2.54 15.56 -10.06
N VAL A 466 -3.57 15.11 -9.35
CA VAL A 466 -3.88 13.70 -9.15
C VAL A 466 -5.21 13.27 -9.77
N PHE A 467 -5.93 14.21 -10.37
CA PHE A 467 -7.15 13.94 -11.12
C PHE A 467 -6.87 12.99 -12.30
N GLU A 468 -7.68 11.95 -12.42
CA GLU A 468 -7.48 10.86 -13.39
C GLU A 468 -8.32 11.04 -14.66
N GLY A 469 -9.23 12.01 -14.65
CA GLY A 469 -9.96 12.44 -15.83
C GLY A 469 -9.22 13.47 -16.67
N LEU A 470 -9.93 14.03 -17.64
CA LEU A 470 -9.42 15.16 -18.42
C LEU A 470 -9.62 16.46 -17.63
N LEU A 471 -8.60 17.32 -17.67
CA LEU A 471 -8.69 18.71 -17.22
C LEU A 471 -8.72 19.61 -18.47
N PRO A 472 -9.87 19.75 -19.15
CA PRO A 472 -10.00 20.69 -20.24
C PRO A 472 -9.79 22.14 -19.73
N ASP A 473 -9.35 22.99 -20.65
CA ASP A 473 -9.21 24.44 -20.49
C ASP A 473 -9.80 25.04 -21.77
N CYS A 474 -11.11 25.25 -21.74
CA CYS A 474 -11.90 25.54 -22.92
C CYS A 474 -11.66 26.95 -23.48
N ASP A 475 -11.29 27.92 -22.65
CA ASP A 475 -10.97 29.28 -23.06
C ASP A 475 -9.45 29.54 -23.21
N ASN A 476 -8.62 28.54 -22.88
CA ASN A 476 -7.16 28.55 -22.95
C ASN A 476 -6.52 29.64 -22.08
N ASP A 477 -7.15 30.00 -20.95
CA ASP A 477 -6.62 30.98 -20.00
C ASP A 477 -5.55 30.39 -19.05
N GLY A 478 -5.38 29.06 -19.08
CA GLY A 478 -4.46 28.31 -18.25
C GLY A 478 -5.08 27.77 -16.95
N GLN A 479 -6.39 27.93 -16.74
CA GLN A 479 -7.16 27.31 -15.67
C GLN A 479 -8.00 26.16 -16.22
N SER A 480 -8.15 25.10 -15.44
CA SER A 480 -9.04 24.01 -15.84
C SER A 480 -10.50 24.44 -15.71
N ASP A 481 -11.35 23.90 -16.58
CA ASP A 481 -12.81 24.05 -16.54
C ASP A 481 -13.37 23.71 -15.13
N LEU A 482 -12.82 22.67 -14.49
CA LEU A 482 -13.17 22.29 -13.11
C LEU A 482 -12.81 23.37 -12.10
N ARG A 483 -11.65 24.03 -12.24
CA ARG A 483 -11.26 25.16 -11.39
C ARG A 483 -12.24 26.32 -11.54
N GLU A 484 -12.66 26.62 -12.76
CA GLU A 484 -13.60 27.71 -13.00
C GLU A 484 -14.99 27.41 -12.41
N ILE A 485 -15.46 26.17 -12.56
CA ILE A 485 -16.70 25.69 -11.92
C ILE A 485 -16.59 25.75 -10.40
N LEU A 486 -15.46 25.34 -9.82
CA LEU A 486 -15.21 25.47 -8.38
C LEU A 486 -15.32 26.93 -7.93
N LEU A 487 -14.76 27.87 -8.70
CA LEU A 487 -14.79 29.31 -8.46
C LEU A 487 -16.15 29.97 -8.78
N GLY A 488 -17.12 29.22 -9.28
CA GLY A 488 -18.50 29.64 -9.46
C GLY A 488 -18.93 29.94 -10.89
N ALA A 489 -18.18 29.46 -11.89
CA ALA A 489 -18.70 29.38 -13.25
C ALA A 489 -19.99 28.53 -13.30
N ALA A 490 -20.91 28.89 -14.19
CA ALA A 490 -22.14 28.13 -14.37
C ALA A 490 -21.84 26.86 -15.19
N ASP A 491 -22.44 25.75 -14.79
CA ASP A 491 -22.44 24.44 -15.48
C ASP A 491 -23.88 23.89 -15.35
N LEU A 492 -24.80 24.40 -16.17
CA LEU A 492 -26.23 24.11 -16.05
C LEU A 492 -26.61 22.74 -16.61
N ASN A 493 -25.83 22.23 -17.56
CA ASN A 493 -25.97 20.90 -18.16
C ASN A 493 -25.24 19.80 -17.38
N GLY A 494 -24.34 20.15 -16.46
CA GLY A 494 -23.59 19.20 -15.63
C GLY A 494 -22.58 18.40 -16.45
N ASP A 495 -21.98 19.00 -17.48
CA ASP A 495 -20.96 18.35 -18.30
C ASP A 495 -19.53 18.70 -17.87
N PHE A 496 -19.39 19.43 -16.75
CA PHE A 496 -18.12 19.86 -16.17
C PHE A 496 -17.30 20.78 -17.08
N ILE A 497 -17.98 21.48 -18.00
CA ILE A 497 -17.43 22.56 -18.81
C ILE A 497 -18.25 23.82 -18.52
N PRO A 498 -17.63 24.98 -18.22
CA PRO A 498 -18.36 26.21 -18.02
C PRO A 498 -19.30 26.56 -19.18
N ASP A 499 -20.53 26.99 -18.88
CA ASP A 499 -21.54 27.32 -19.90
C ASP A 499 -21.09 28.44 -20.86
N PHE A 500 -20.16 29.30 -20.42
CA PHE A 500 -19.58 30.34 -21.30
C PHE A 500 -18.65 29.77 -22.38
N CYS A 501 -18.11 28.58 -22.19
CA CYS A 501 -17.25 27.86 -23.15
C CYS A 501 -18.01 27.15 -24.26
N CYS A 502 -19.31 27.42 -24.36
CA CYS A 502 -20.15 27.03 -25.47
C CYS A 502 -19.47 27.24 -26.83
N ALA A 503 -19.15 26.14 -27.51
CA ALA A 503 -18.44 26.17 -28.79
C ALA A 503 -19.21 27.01 -29.82
N GLY A 504 -18.58 28.09 -30.30
CA GLY A 504 -19.18 29.03 -31.25
C GLY A 504 -19.80 30.28 -30.63
N ASN A 505 -19.91 30.38 -29.30
CA ASN A 505 -20.35 31.57 -28.56
C ASN A 505 -19.19 32.58 -28.42
N ALA A 506 -18.67 33.04 -29.55
CA ALA A 506 -17.52 33.92 -29.63
C ALA A 506 -17.69 35.24 -28.86
N ASN A 507 -18.93 35.72 -28.67
CA ASN A 507 -19.20 36.98 -27.98
C ASN A 507 -19.51 36.81 -26.47
N GLY A 508 -19.65 35.57 -25.99
CA GLY A 508 -19.92 35.23 -24.60
C GLY A 508 -21.35 35.50 -24.12
N ASP A 509 -22.33 35.64 -25.02
CA ASP A 509 -23.72 36.00 -24.68
C ASP A 509 -24.66 34.79 -24.43
N MET A 510 -24.09 33.59 -24.46
CA MET A 510 -24.76 32.30 -24.22
C MET A 510 -25.72 31.90 -25.35
N THR A 511 -25.55 32.45 -26.54
CA THR A 511 -26.18 31.99 -27.76
C THR A 511 -25.15 31.93 -28.88
N VAL A 512 -25.29 30.97 -29.80
CA VAL A 512 -24.46 30.95 -31.02
C VAL A 512 -25.28 31.51 -32.16
N ASP A 513 -25.05 32.76 -32.55
CA ASP A 513 -25.82 33.44 -33.58
C ASP A 513 -24.97 34.30 -34.54
N VAL A 514 -25.62 35.26 -35.19
CA VAL A 514 -24.96 36.11 -36.19
C VAL A 514 -23.92 37.04 -35.55
N ASP A 515 -24.06 37.37 -34.27
CA ASP A 515 -23.14 38.25 -33.56
C ASP A 515 -21.81 37.52 -33.28
N ASP A 516 -21.82 36.22 -32.98
CA ASP A 516 -20.60 35.41 -32.90
C ASP A 516 -19.91 35.31 -34.26
N LEU A 517 -20.70 35.08 -35.31
CA LEU A 517 -20.17 35.04 -36.68
C LEU A 517 -19.46 36.35 -37.02
N ASN A 518 -19.97 37.49 -36.54
CA ASN A 518 -19.34 38.78 -36.73
C ASN A 518 -18.02 38.92 -35.95
N VAL A 519 -17.88 38.28 -34.79
CA VAL A 519 -16.62 38.24 -34.02
C VAL A 519 -15.54 37.54 -34.82
N VAL A 520 -15.78 36.31 -35.30
CA VAL A 520 -14.83 35.56 -36.14
C VAL A 520 -14.53 36.31 -37.45
N LEU A 521 -15.56 36.84 -38.12
CA LEU A 521 -15.36 37.59 -39.37
C LEU A 521 -14.53 38.88 -39.20
N SER A 522 -14.47 39.46 -38.00
CA SER A 522 -13.73 40.69 -37.75
C SER A 522 -12.21 40.52 -37.88
N SER A 523 -11.72 39.29 -37.68
CA SER A 523 -10.30 38.92 -37.72
C SER A 523 -9.98 37.82 -38.75
N PHE A 524 -10.95 37.47 -39.61
CA PHE A 524 -10.81 36.41 -40.60
C PHE A 524 -9.62 36.62 -41.54
N GLY A 525 -8.79 35.59 -41.68
CA GLY A 525 -7.54 35.57 -42.43
C GLY A 525 -6.35 36.23 -41.72
N MET A 526 -6.46 36.53 -40.43
CA MET A 526 -5.39 37.11 -39.62
C MET A 526 -4.83 36.08 -38.63
N SER A 527 -3.53 36.17 -38.35
CA SER A 527 -2.96 35.55 -37.15
C SER A 527 -3.39 36.36 -35.92
N VAL A 528 -3.91 35.67 -34.93
CA VAL A 528 -4.39 36.25 -33.67
C VAL A 528 -3.77 35.48 -32.49
N PRO A 529 -3.77 36.04 -31.26
CA PRO A 529 -3.39 35.25 -30.10
C PRO A 529 -4.25 34.00 -29.99
N GLN A 530 -3.64 32.84 -29.69
CA GLN A 530 -4.39 31.61 -29.40
C GLN A 530 -5.40 31.85 -28.28
N GLY A 531 -6.60 31.29 -28.41
CA GLY A 531 -7.72 31.46 -27.47
C GLY A 531 -8.42 32.82 -27.57
N SER A 532 -8.08 33.66 -28.55
CA SER A 532 -8.85 34.89 -28.79
C SER A 532 -10.27 34.56 -29.23
N ALA A 533 -11.24 35.42 -28.92
CA ALA A 533 -12.65 35.24 -29.28
C ALA A 533 -12.92 34.97 -30.79
N SER A 534 -11.97 35.29 -31.67
CA SER A 534 -12.05 35.01 -33.12
C SER A 534 -11.35 33.72 -33.57
N ASP A 535 -10.54 33.10 -32.71
CA ASP A 535 -9.77 31.86 -32.93
C ASP A 535 -10.30 30.79 -31.97
N LEU A 536 -11.40 30.19 -32.38
CA LEU A 536 -12.20 29.26 -31.60
C LEU A 536 -11.60 27.86 -31.53
N ASN A 537 -10.67 27.51 -32.44
CA ASN A 537 -9.95 26.23 -32.41
C ASN A 537 -8.56 26.34 -31.74
N GLY A 538 -8.11 27.55 -31.41
CA GLY A 538 -6.87 27.83 -30.70
C GLY A 538 -5.62 27.55 -31.52
N ASP A 539 -5.67 27.56 -32.86
CA ASP A 539 -4.50 27.27 -33.71
C ASP A 539 -3.62 28.51 -34.03
N GLY A 540 -4.06 29.68 -33.56
CA GLY A 540 -3.39 30.98 -33.75
C GLY A 540 -3.74 31.66 -35.08
N PHE A 541 -4.73 31.16 -35.81
CA PHE A 541 -5.16 31.67 -37.10
C PHE A 541 -6.67 31.67 -37.24
N CYS A 542 -7.26 32.86 -37.43
CA CYS A 542 -8.70 32.96 -37.65
C CYS A 542 -9.04 32.61 -39.11
N ASP A 543 -9.64 31.45 -39.36
CA ASP A 543 -10.00 31.00 -40.71
C ASP A 543 -11.33 30.21 -40.83
N VAL A 544 -11.41 29.37 -41.86
CA VAL A 544 -12.61 28.60 -42.19
C VAL A 544 -12.93 27.60 -41.08
N ASP A 545 -11.94 27.11 -40.34
CA ASP A 545 -12.17 26.14 -39.28
C ASP A 545 -12.90 26.78 -38.10
N ASP A 546 -12.57 28.01 -37.70
CA ASP A 546 -13.35 28.78 -36.70
C ASP A 546 -14.77 29.08 -37.18
N LEU A 547 -14.89 29.43 -38.46
CA LEU A 547 -16.19 29.72 -39.05
C LEU A 547 -17.08 28.46 -39.05
N ASN A 548 -16.50 27.29 -39.25
CA ASN A 548 -17.20 26.01 -39.18
C ASN A 548 -17.68 25.71 -37.76
N ILE A 549 -16.93 26.08 -36.72
CA ILE A 549 -17.34 25.92 -35.30
C ILE A 549 -18.61 26.73 -35.00
N ILE A 550 -18.68 27.97 -35.49
CA ILE A 550 -19.91 28.78 -35.37
C ILE A 550 -21.05 28.15 -36.16
N LEU A 551 -20.80 27.77 -37.42
CA LEU A 551 -21.84 27.23 -38.29
C LEU A 551 -22.39 25.88 -37.81
N SER A 552 -21.57 25.03 -37.17
CA SER A 552 -22.02 23.76 -36.61
C SER A 552 -22.90 23.94 -35.38
N ASN A 553 -22.73 25.06 -34.67
CA ASN A 553 -23.47 25.37 -33.44
C ASN A 553 -24.53 26.47 -33.61
N PHE A 554 -24.67 27.03 -34.82
CA PHE A 554 -25.53 28.17 -35.10
C PHE A 554 -27.00 27.94 -34.75
N GLY A 555 -27.58 28.85 -33.98
CA GLY A 555 -28.95 28.83 -33.51
C GLY A 555 -29.16 28.02 -32.23
N ASN A 556 -28.09 27.47 -31.63
CA ASN A 556 -28.15 26.84 -30.32
C ASN A 556 -28.06 27.92 -29.23
N ALA A 557 -28.90 27.78 -28.20
CA ALA A 557 -28.64 28.44 -26.92
C ALA A 557 -27.64 27.57 -26.17
N CYS A 558 -26.67 28.21 -25.53
CA CYS A 558 -25.78 27.53 -24.59
C CYS A 558 -26.63 27.06 -23.39
N PRO A 559 -26.35 25.86 -22.85
CA PRO A 559 -27.21 25.24 -21.84
C PRO A 559 -27.48 26.08 -20.58
#